data_AF-A0A2N1S8L5-F1
#
_entry.id   AF-A0A2N1S8L5-F1
#
_cell.length_a   1.000
_cell.length_b   1.000
_cell.length_c   1.000
_cell.angle_alpha   90.00
_cell.angle_beta   90.00
_cell.angle_gamma   90.00
#
_symmetry.space_group_name_H-M   'P 1'
#
loop_
_entity.id
_entity.type
_entity.pdbx_description
1 polymer ?
#
loop_
_entity_poly.entity_id
_entity_poly.type
_entity_poly.pdbx_seq_one_letter_code
_entity_poly.pdbx_strand_id
1 'polypeptide(L)'
;MLATLVDAPPTAPLALVDTAEPGPLPSLSNVLFDFTIPSAEAPAAEPFTVDSLSKASWVASRILEAQARTAQRSDLARSYKSRIDAWLSDANSADIDSIEYLSTLLKPWVEFEVAKQRRSRSIILPTATAQLRKLPDRVDILDVPTALGYLKANHPEAVIVREDISKTAVRSLIFTEGEAIPGVEAQLGHDELYLRPAAQA
;
A
#
# COMPACT_ATOMS: atom_id res chain seq x y z
N MET A 1 -7.88 16.91 69.25
CA MET A 1 -6.79 17.84 68.90
C MET A 1 -5.91 17.14 67.89
N LEU A 2 -6.18 17.37 66.60
CA LEU A 2 -5.43 18.24 65.67
C LEU A 2 -4.58 17.38 64.74
N ALA A 3 -5.19 17.03 63.61
CA ALA A 3 -4.49 16.70 62.38
C ALA A 3 -3.83 17.97 61.83
N THR A 4 -2.58 17.89 61.39
CA THR A 4 -1.83 18.94 60.69
C THR A 4 -1.41 18.39 59.32
N LEU A 5 -2.04 18.86 58.24
CA LEU A 5 -1.57 19.92 57.32
C LEU A 5 -0.61 19.32 56.27
N VAL A 6 -1.09 18.84 55.11
CA VAL A 6 -1.42 19.60 53.88
C VAL A 6 -0.28 20.51 53.43
N ASP A 7 0.43 20.11 52.38
CA ASP A 7 0.89 21.05 51.35
C ASP A 7 0.93 20.35 49.98
N ALA A 8 0.05 20.78 49.08
CA ALA A 8 -0.06 20.35 47.70
C ALA A 8 0.16 21.59 46.83
N PRO A 9 1.01 21.55 45.79
CA PRO A 9 1.23 22.72 44.94
C PRO A 9 0.00 23.01 44.07
N PRO A 10 -0.25 24.28 43.73
CA PRO A 10 -1.53 24.76 43.21
C PRO A 10 -1.83 24.25 41.80
N THR A 11 -2.95 23.53 41.69
CA THR A 11 -3.64 23.23 40.43
C THR A 11 -4.14 24.52 39.79
N ALA A 12 -3.51 24.95 38.70
CA ALA A 12 -4.12 25.91 37.78
C ALA A 12 -5.24 25.21 36.98
N PRO A 13 -6.41 25.85 36.79
CA PRO A 13 -7.52 25.24 36.08
C PRO A 13 -7.21 25.15 34.59
N LEU A 14 -7.35 23.95 34.03
CA LEU A 14 -7.37 23.69 32.59
C LEU A 14 -8.55 24.46 31.98
N ALA A 15 -8.26 25.59 31.35
CA ALA A 15 -9.20 26.28 30.49
C ALA A 15 -9.49 25.39 29.28
N LEU A 16 -10.77 25.08 29.10
CA LEU A 16 -11.35 24.52 27.89
C LEU A 16 -10.90 25.38 26.69
N VAL A 17 -10.09 24.83 25.78
CA VAL A 17 -9.92 25.39 24.43
C VAL A 17 -10.75 24.54 23.49
N ASP A 18 -12.01 24.92 23.38
CA ASP A 18 -12.88 24.58 22.26
C ASP A 18 -12.76 25.76 21.27
N THR A 19 -12.09 25.54 20.14
CA THR A 19 -12.40 26.17 18.85
C THR A 19 -11.49 25.61 17.76
N ALA A 20 -12.13 25.03 16.75
CA ALA A 20 -11.53 24.55 15.53
C ALA A 20 -10.99 25.70 14.67
N GLU A 21 -9.71 25.63 14.34
CA GLU A 21 -9.14 26.16 13.09
C GLU A 21 -8.21 25.08 12.53
N PRO A 22 -8.31 24.69 11.25
CA PRO A 22 -7.31 23.81 10.65
C PRO A 22 -6.02 24.60 10.56
N GLY A 23 -5.13 24.37 11.54
CA GLY A 23 -3.82 25.02 11.59
C GLY A 23 -3.09 24.90 10.24
N PRO A 24 -2.31 25.91 9.86
CA PRO A 24 -1.62 25.94 8.57
C PRO A 24 -0.78 24.67 8.41
N LEU A 25 -0.96 24.00 7.26
CA LEU A 25 -0.17 22.82 6.92
C LEU A 25 1.32 23.13 7.06
N PRO A 26 2.13 22.25 7.68
CA PRO A 26 3.57 22.46 7.72
C PRO A 26 4.07 22.61 6.29
N SER A 27 4.77 23.71 6.01
CA SER A 27 5.33 23.97 4.68
C SER A 27 6.28 22.84 4.28
N LEU A 28 6.30 22.47 3.00
CA LEU A 28 7.22 21.44 2.48
C LEU A 28 8.69 21.74 2.85
N SER A 29 9.04 23.03 2.96
CA SER A 29 10.34 23.48 3.42
C SER A 29 10.65 23.05 4.86
N ASN A 30 9.67 23.07 5.78
CA ASN A 30 9.87 22.62 7.16
C ASN A 30 10.04 21.10 7.25
N VAL A 31 9.49 20.32 6.32
CA VAL A 31 9.68 18.86 6.28
C VAL A 31 11.02 18.47 5.64
N LEU A 32 11.49 19.24 4.65
CA LEU A 32 12.73 18.98 3.93
C LEU A 32 13.99 19.49 4.64
N PHE A 33 13.90 20.56 5.45
CA PHE A 33 15.05 21.26 6.02
C PHE A 33 15.12 21.29 7.55
N ASP A 34 14.31 20.50 8.26
CA ASP A 34 14.48 20.29 9.71
C ASP A 34 15.62 19.30 10.00
N PHE A 35 16.79 19.59 9.43
CA PHE A 35 18.04 18.92 9.71
C PHE A 35 18.90 19.85 10.55
N THR A 36 18.51 20.04 11.80
CA THR A 36 19.39 20.62 12.81
C THR A 36 20.44 19.56 13.16
N ILE A 37 21.69 19.78 12.74
CA ILE A 37 22.84 18.99 13.20
C ILE A 37 23.20 19.53 14.59
N PRO A 38 22.91 18.82 15.69
CA PRO A 38 23.43 19.24 16.98
C PRO A 38 24.97 19.15 16.94
N SER A 39 25.62 20.26 17.27
CA SER A 39 27.07 20.36 17.45
C SER A 39 27.54 19.26 18.41
N ALA A 40 28.38 18.37 17.90
CA ALA A 40 28.87 17.20 18.61
C ALA A 40 29.96 17.58 19.62
N GLU A 41 29.59 17.67 20.89
CA GLU A 41 30.49 17.33 21.99
C GLU A 41 29.67 16.92 23.22
N ALA A 42 29.21 15.66 23.22
CA ALA A 42 28.66 15.00 24.39
C ALA A 42 29.64 13.89 24.81
N PRO A 43 30.01 13.78 26.10
CA PRO A 43 30.91 12.73 26.56
C PRO A 43 30.30 11.36 26.27
N ALA A 44 31.14 10.39 25.93
CA ALA A 44 30.74 9.01 25.61
C ALA A 44 29.99 8.38 26.80
N ALA A 45 28.67 8.54 26.82
CA ALA A 45 27.79 7.87 27.75
C ALA A 45 27.85 6.37 27.48
N GLU A 46 27.91 5.57 28.54
CA GLU A 46 27.82 4.11 28.44
C GLU A 46 26.59 3.71 27.61
N PRO A 47 26.68 2.64 26.78
CA PRO A 47 25.57 2.22 25.95
C PRO A 47 24.36 1.87 26.82
N PHE A 48 23.19 2.40 26.46
CA PHE A 48 21.95 2.14 27.19
C PHE A 48 21.59 0.65 27.11
N THR A 49 21.54 -0.01 28.27
CA THR A 49 21.15 -1.43 28.40
C THR A 49 19.84 -1.55 29.18
N VAL A 50 19.01 -2.51 28.75
CA VAL A 50 17.72 -2.82 29.38
C VAL A 50 17.92 -3.95 30.37
N ASP A 51 18.11 -3.60 31.63
CA ASP A 51 18.43 -4.52 32.75
C ASP A 51 17.29 -4.65 33.77
N SER A 52 16.22 -3.87 33.62
CA SER A 52 15.11 -3.79 34.58
C SER A 52 13.76 -3.70 33.87
N LEU A 53 12.71 -4.19 34.55
CA LEU A 53 11.34 -4.14 34.04
C LEU A 53 10.90 -2.71 33.71
N SER A 54 11.29 -1.72 34.52
CA SER A 54 10.97 -0.31 34.28
C SER A 54 11.62 0.22 33.00
N LYS A 55 12.90 -0.11 32.75
CA LYS A 55 13.57 0.24 31.49
C LYS A 55 12.93 -0.48 30.30
N ALA A 56 12.55 -1.75 30.45
CA ALA A 56 11.87 -2.51 29.40
C ALA A 56 10.50 -1.92 29.05
N SER A 57 9.70 -1.56 30.06
CA SER A 57 8.40 -0.89 29.86
C SER A 57 8.58 0.45 29.14
N TRP A 58 9.60 1.23 29.50
CA TRP A 58 9.88 2.50 28.85
C TRP A 58 10.27 2.32 27.38
N VAL A 59 11.15 1.35 27.07
CA VAL A 59 11.52 1.02 25.68
C VAL A 59 10.30 0.56 24.88
N ALA A 60 9.46 -0.31 25.45
CA ALA A 60 8.23 -0.75 24.81
C ALA A 60 7.29 0.43 24.50
N SER A 61 7.08 1.36 25.45
CA SER A 61 6.31 2.58 25.23
C SER A 61 6.88 3.43 24.08
N ARG A 62 8.21 3.59 24.01
CA ARG A 62 8.86 4.35 22.93
C ARG A 62 8.71 3.69 21.56
N ILE A 63 8.78 2.37 21.49
CA ILE A 63 8.56 1.63 20.25
C ILE A 63 7.10 1.80 19.79
N LEU A 64 6.13 1.66 20.69
CA LEU A 64 4.72 1.85 20.36
C LEU A 64 4.43 3.29 19.89
N GLU A 65 5.02 4.29 20.53
CA GLU A 65 4.92 5.70 20.11
C GLU A 65 5.52 5.90 18.71
N ALA A 66 6.68 5.31 18.42
CA ALA A 66 7.31 5.36 17.10
C ALA A 66 6.48 4.65 16.03
N GLN A 67 5.89 3.49 16.35
CA GLN A 67 4.98 2.77 15.47
C GLN A 67 3.74 3.61 15.14
N ALA A 68 3.14 4.26 16.15
CA ALA A 68 2.00 5.15 15.97
C ALA A 68 2.33 6.35 15.06
N ARG A 69 3.48 7.00 15.26
CA ARG A 69 3.94 8.09 14.38
C ARG A 69 4.16 7.62 12.94
N THR A 70 4.74 6.44 12.76
CA THR A 70 4.95 5.85 11.42
C THR A 70 3.63 5.55 10.74
N ALA A 71 2.66 4.98 11.47
CA ALA A 71 1.32 4.72 10.95
C ALA A 71 0.63 6.02 10.51
N GLN A 72 0.61 7.05 11.37
CA GLN A 72 0.04 8.37 11.05
C GLN A 72 0.68 9.00 9.81
N ARG A 73 2.02 8.96 9.71
CA ARG A 73 2.74 9.47 8.52
C ARG A 73 2.37 8.69 7.26
N SER A 74 2.22 7.37 7.37
CA SER A 74 1.83 6.51 6.24
C SER A 74 0.39 6.79 5.76
N ASP A 75 -0.54 7.04 6.68
CA ASP A 75 -1.92 7.36 6.35
C ASP A 75 -2.04 8.74 5.71
N LEU A 76 -1.28 9.72 6.24
CA LEU A 76 -1.17 11.06 5.68
C LEU A 76 -0.60 11.00 4.25
N ALA A 77 0.50 10.25 4.03
CA ALA A 77 1.06 10.05 2.70
C ALA A 77 0.07 9.39 1.72
N ARG A 78 -0.67 8.37 2.17
CA ARG A 78 -1.73 7.73 1.38
C ARG A 78 -2.82 8.73 0.99
N SER A 79 -3.21 9.61 1.92
CA SER A 79 -4.21 10.65 1.65
C SER A 79 -3.75 11.65 0.60
N TYR A 80 -2.49 12.08 0.62
CA TYR A 80 -1.96 12.99 -0.40
C TYR A 80 -1.82 12.33 -1.75
N LYS A 81 -1.35 11.07 -1.80
CA LYS A 81 -1.30 10.32 -3.05
C LYS A 81 -2.68 10.23 -3.69
N SER A 82 -3.70 9.85 -2.90
CA SER A 82 -5.09 9.80 -3.36
C SER A 82 -5.57 11.14 -3.93
N ARG A 83 -5.24 12.27 -3.28
CA ARG A 83 -5.60 13.61 -3.78
C ARG A 83 -4.89 13.96 -5.09
N ILE A 84 -3.61 13.61 -5.22
CA ILE A 84 -2.83 13.84 -6.44
C ILE A 84 -3.42 13.01 -7.59
N ASP A 85 -3.71 11.73 -7.33
CA ASP A 85 -4.30 10.83 -8.32
C ASP A 85 -5.70 11.31 -8.75
N ALA A 86 -6.53 11.78 -7.80
CA ALA A 86 -7.85 12.35 -8.09
C ALA A 86 -7.73 13.63 -8.93
N TRP A 87 -6.89 14.58 -8.53
CA TRP A 87 -6.66 15.80 -9.29
C TRP A 87 -6.15 15.51 -10.71
N LEU A 88 -5.22 14.57 -10.87
CA LEU A 88 -4.69 14.18 -12.17
C LEU A 88 -5.77 13.55 -13.06
N SER A 89 -6.65 12.73 -12.47
CA SER A 89 -7.80 12.16 -13.16
C SER A 89 -8.75 13.26 -13.63
N ASP A 90 -9.11 14.20 -12.75
CA ASP A 90 -10.04 15.29 -13.06
C ASP A 90 -9.46 16.22 -14.13
N ALA A 91 -8.18 16.59 -14.01
CA ALA A 91 -7.50 17.46 -14.98
C ALA A 91 -7.45 16.85 -16.39
N ASN A 92 -7.25 15.53 -16.49
CA ASN A 92 -7.19 14.84 -17.77
C ASN A 92 -8.56 14.43 -18.32
N SER A 93 -9.64 14.50 -17.53
CA SER A 93 -10.96 14.00 -17.92
C SER A 93 -11.48 14.65 -19.21
N ALA A 94 -11.41 15.98 -19.31
CA ALA A 94 -11.86 16.73 -20.49
C ALA A 94 -11.05 16.40 -21.75
N ASP A 95 -9.74 16.18 -21.61
CA ASP A 95 -8.87 15.79 -22.72
C ASP A 95 -9.14 14.34 -23.16
N ILE A 96 -9.38 13.44 -22.21
CA ILE A 96 -9.78 12.04 -22.48
C ILE A 96 -11.12 12.01 -23.22
N ASP A 97 -12.12 12.75 -22.77
CA ASP A 97 -13.43 12.85 -23.42
C ASP A 97 -13.30 13.41 -24.85
N SER A 98 -12.45 14.42 -25.03
CA SER A 98 -12.16 15.00 -26.34
C SER A 98 -11.49 13.99 -27.27
N ILE A 99 -10.52 13.22 -26.76
CA ILE A 99 -9.85 12.15 -27.52
C ILE A 99 -10.86 11.08 -27.92
N GLU A 100 -11.73 10.64 -27.01
CA GLU A 100 -12.74 9.63 -27.30
C GLU A 100 -13.71 10.13 -28.38
N TYR A 101 -14.28 11.32 -28.19
CA TYR A 101 -15.18 11.94 -29.15
C TYR A 101 -14.55 12.08 -30.54
N LEU A 102 -13.35 12.67 -30.63
CA LEU A 102 -12.65 12.84 -31.91
C LEU A 102 -12.30 11.49 -32.54
N SER A 103 -11.97 10.48 -31.74
CA SER A 103 -11.73 9.12 -32.23
C SER A 103 -13.01 8.50 -32.82
N THR A 104 -14.18 8.75 -32.23
CA THR A 104 -15.47 8.29 -32.80
C THR A 104 -15.77 8.93 -34.16
N LEU A 105 -15.39 10.20 -34.36
CA LEU A 105 -15.54 10.89 -35.64
C LEU A 105 -14.54 10.42 -36.69
N LEU A 106 -13.29 10.16 -36.29
CA LEU A 106 -12.22 9.75 -37.20
C LEU A 106 -12.37 8.30 -37.68
N LYS A 107 -12.89 7.41 -36.81
CA LYS A 107 -12.95 5.97 -37.07
C LYS A 107 -13.71 5.59 -38.36
N PRO A 108 -14.93 6.09 -38.65
CA PRO A 108 -15.65 5.75 -39.88
C PRO A 108 -14.89 6.15 -41.15
N TRP A 109 -14.20 7.30 -41.11
CA TRP A 109 -13.40 7.77 -42.23
C TRP A 109 -12.17 6.87 -42.47
N VAL A 110 -11.47 6.49 -41.39
CA VAL A 110 -10.33 5.56 -41.46
C VAL A 110 -10.78 4.19 -41.99
N GLU A 111 -11.93 3.68 -41.55
CA GLU A 111 -12.50 2.42 -42.04
C GLU A 111 -12.78 2.46 -43.56
N PHE A 112 -13.36 3.57 -44.03
CA PHE A 112 -13.63 3.77 -45.46
C PHE A 112 -12.36 3.83 -46.31
N GLU A 113 -11.35 4.57 -45.87
CA GLU A 113 -10.08 4.69 -46.60
C GLU A 113 -9.23 3.41 -46.54
N VAL A 114 -9.22 2.69 -45.41
CA VAL A 114 -8.60 1.36 -45.32
C VAL A 114 -9.28 0.37 -46.25
N ALA A 115 -10.62 0.42 -46.41
CA ALA A 115 -11.33 -0.45 -47.34
C ALA A 115 -10.91 -0.23 -48.81
N LYS A 116 -10.47 0.99 -49.18
CA LYS A 116 -9.91 1.28 -50.50
C LYS A 116 -8.47 0.75 -50.64
N GLN A 117 -7.68 0.82 -49.58
CA GLN A 117 -6.31 0.34 -49.54
C GLN A 117 -6.27 -1.17 -49.27
N ARG A 118 -6.36 -1.97 -50.34
CA ARG A 118 -6.37 -3.46 -50.30
C ARG A 118 -5.23 -4.13 -49.50
N ARG A 119 -4.16 -3.41 -49.14
CA ARG A 119 -2.90 -3.98 -48.64
C ARG A 119 -2.52 -3.56 -47.22
N SER A 120 -3.04 -2.44 -46.69
CA SER A 120 -2.63 -1.89 -45.39
C SER A 120 -3.81 -1.40 -44.56
N ARG A 121 -3.85 -1.78 -43.28
CA ARG A 121 -4.84 -1.29 -42.28
C ARG A 121 -4.39 0.01 -41.60
N SER A 122 -3.50 0.74 -42.26
CA SER A 122 -2.76 1.89 -41.73
C SER A 122 -2.83 3.01 -42.76
N ILE A 123 -3.22 4.21 -42.32
CA ILE A 123 -3.29 5.41 -43.15
C ILE A 123 -2.31 6.42 -42.59
N ILE A 124 -1.39 6.90 -43.43
CA ILE A 124 -0.49 7.98 -43.09
C ILE A 124 -1.24 9.28 -43.38
N LEU A 125 -1.49 10.06 -42.32
CA LEU A 125 -1.97 11.43 -42.39
C LEU A 125 -0.76 12.38 -42.37
N PRO A 126 -0.90 13.63 -42.81
CA PRO A 126 0.20 14.61 -42.75
C PRO A 126 0.77 14.83 -41.34
N THR A 127 -0.05 14.65 -40.31
CA THR A 127 0.29 14.92 -38.91
C THR A 127 0.41 13.67 -38.04
N ALA A 128 -0.12 12.53 -38.47
CA ALA A 128 -0.25 11.33 -37.65
C ALA A 128 -0.37 10.07 -38.50
N THR A 129 -0.32 8.90 -37.89
CA THR A 129 -0.65 7.62 -38.56
C THR A 129 -1.87 7.01 -37.87
N ALA A 130 -2.96 6.84 -38.60
CA ALA A 130 -4.17 6.19 -38.10
C ALA A 130 -4.13 4.70 -38.46
N GLN A 131 -4.29 3.83 -37.46
CA GLN A 131 -4.26 2.37 -37.64
C GLN A 131 -5.48 1.69 -37.03
N LEU A 132 -6.07 0.76 -37.80
CA LEU A 132 -7.12 -0.12 -37.30
C LEU A 132 -6.51 -1.44 -36.82
N ARG A 133 -6.12 -1.47 -35.54
CA ARG A 133 -5.67 -2.68 -34.86
C ARG A 133 -6.85 -3.54 -34.42
N LYS A 134 -6.81 -4.84 -34.71
CA LYS A 134 -7.72 -5.82 -34.09
C LYS A 134 -7.26 -6.04 -32.64
N LEU A 135 -8.11 -5.71 -31.66
CA LEU A 135 -7.89 -6.13 -30.27
C LEU A 135 -8.09 -7.64 -30.15
N PRO A 136 -7.41 -8.32 -29.20
CA PRO A 136 -7.66 -9.73 -28.95
C PRO A 136 -9.13 -9.94 -28.59
N ASP A 137 -9.69 -11.07 -29.03
CA ASP A 137 -11.08 -11.41 -28.78
C ASP A 137 -11.26 -11.60 -27.26
N ARG A 138 -12.16 -10.79 -26.66
CA ARG A 138 -12.45 -10.87 -25.22
C ARG A 138 -13.49 -11.96 -24.99
N VAL A 139 -13.19 -12.88 -24.07
CA VAL A 139 -14.12 -13.92 -23.63
C VAL A 139 -14.53 -13.58 -22.21
N ASP A 140 -15.81 -13.23 -22.03
CA ASP A 140 -16.38 -12.98 -20.72
C ASP A 140 -17.05 -14.26 -20.19
N ILE A 141 -16.61 -14.75 -19.03
CA ILE A 141 -17.13 -15.95 -18.40
C ILE A 141 -18.31 -15.55 -17.50
N LEU A 142 -19.53 -15.77 -17.98
CA LEU A 142 -20.76 -15.42 -17.25
C LEU A 142 -21.01 -16.34 -16.05
N ASP A 143 -20.70 -17.63 -16.19
CA ASP A 143 -20.93 -18.64 -15.16
C ASP A 143 -19.71 -19.54 -14.97
N VAL A 144 -18.89 -19.19 -13.98
CA VAL A 144 -17.62 -19.86 -13.67
C VAL A 144 -17.78 -21.34 -13.30
N PRO A 145 -18.67 -21.76 -12.37
CA PRO A 145 -18.78 -23.16 -11.98
C PRO A 145 -19.25 -24.07 -13.12
N THR A 146 -20.24 -23.65 -13.92
CA THR A 146 -20.72 -24.44 -15.06
C THR A 146 -19.69 -24.50 -16.18
N ALA A 147 -19.04 -23.37 -16.49
CA ALA A 147 -17.95 -23.34 -17.46
C ALA A 147 -16.78 -24.23 -17.03
N LEU A 148 -16.36 -24.19 -15.76
CA LEU A 148 -15.29 -25.06 -15.26
C LEU A 148 -15.67 -26.54 -15.29
N GLY A 149 -16.92 -26.90 -14.98
CA GLY A 149 -17.40 -28.29 -15.07
C GLY A 149 -17.36 -28.81 -16.50
N TYR A 150 -17.83 -28.03 -17.46
CA TYR A 150 -17.81 -28.37 -18.88
C TYR A 150 -16.38 -28.44 -19.44
N LEU A 151 -15.53 -27.49 -19.08
CA LEU A 151 -14.13 -27.44 -19.52
C LEU A 151 -13.33 -28.61 -18.95
N LYS A 152 -13.54 -29.00 -17.68
CA LYS A 152 -12.90 -30.21 -17.12
C LYS A 152 -13.31 -31.50 -17.83
N ALA A 153 -14.54 -31.59 -18.33
CA ALA A 153 -15.06 -32.79 -18.98
C ALA A 153 -14.67 -32.91 -20.46
N ASN A 154 -14.64 -31.79 -21.20
CA ASN A 154 -14.48 -31.81 -22.65
C ASN A 154 -13.14 -31.24 -23.14
N HIS A 155 -12.57 -30.27 -22.41
CA HIS A 155 -11.39 -29.50 -22.83
C HIS A 155 -10.47 -29.16 -21.64
N PRO A 156 -9.78 -30.16 -21.05
CA PRO A 156 -8.90 -29.94 -19.90
C PRO A 156 -7.74 -28.98 -20.19
N GLU A 157 -7.36 -28.81 -21.46
CA GLU A 157 -6.33 -27.87 -21.92
C GLU A 157 -6.66 -26.39 -21.66
N ALA A 158 -7.94 -26.05 -21.50
CA ALA A 158 -8.38 -24.68 -21.20
C ALA A 158 -8.43 -24.38 -19.69
N VAL A 159 -8.18 -25.38 -18.84
CA VAL A 159 -8.19 -25.24 -17.38
C VAL A 159 -6.76 -25.07 -16.88
N ILE A 160 -6.43 -23.87 -16.40
CA ILE A 160 -5.15 -23.63 -15.73
C ILE A 160 -5.20 -24.25 -14.33
N VAL A 161 -4.61 -25.43 -14.18
CA VAL A 161 -4.39 -26.04 -12.87
C VAL A 161 -3.18 -25.36 -12.24
N ARG A 162 -3.40 -24.49 -11.26
CA ARG A 162 -2.32 -23.99 -10.41
C ARG A 162 -2.00 -25.06 -9.38
N GLU A 163 -0.93 -25.80 -9.63
CA GLU A 163 -0.33 -26.70 -8.66
C GLU A 163 0.54 -25.87 -7.71
N ASP A 164 -0.05 -25.46 -6.58
CA ASP A 164 0.66 -24.75 -5.55
C ASP A 164 1.16 -25.71 -4.46
N ILE A 165 2.39 -25.51 -4.01
CA ILE A 165 2.96 -26.26 -2.90
C ILE A 165 2.31 -25.79 -1.60
N SER A 166 1.60 -26.69 -0.93
CA SER A 166 1.09 -26.45 0.42
C SER A 166 2.27 -26.40 1.41
N LYS A 167 2.71 -25.20 1.77
CA LYS A 167 3.78 -24.97 2.77
C LYS A 167 3.43 -25.60 4.12
N THR A 168 2.15 -25.73 4.47
CA THR A 168 1.71 -26.37 5.71
C THR A 168 1.86 -27.88 5.65
N ALA A 169 1.50 -28.52 4.53
CA ALA A 169 1.73 -29.95 4.34
C ALA A 169 3.22 -30.27 4.29
N VAL A 170 4.01 -29.49 3.56
CA VAL A 170 5.48 -29.61 3.52
C VAL A 170 6.10 -29.44 4.91
N ARG A 171 5.63 -28.47 5.70
CA ARG A 171 6.07 -28.29 7.09
C ARG A 171 5.76 -29.52 7.94
N SER A 172 4.54 -30.07 7.86
CA SER A 172 4.19 -31.28 8.61
C SER A 172 5.02 -32.50 8.18
N LEU A 173 5.26 -32.69 6.89
CA LEU A 173 6.08 -33.80 6.39
C LEU A 173 7.53 -33.73 6.87
N ILE A 174 8.12 -32.52 6.88
CA ILE A 174 9.50 -32.33 7.30
C ILE A 174 9.65 -32.41 8.83
N PHE A 175 8.75 -31.78 9.60
CA PHE A 175 8.90 -31.68 11.07
C PHE A 175 8.22 -32.81 11.86
N THR A 176 7.21 -33.49 11.30
CA THR A 176 6.46 -34.57 11.99
C THR A 176 6.83 -35.95 11.46
N GLU A 177 6.96 -36.11 10.15
CA GLU A 177 7.22 -37.42 9.51
C GLU A 177 8.71 -37.65 9.22
N GLY A 178 9.52 -36.59 9.23
CA GLY A 178 10.98 -36.67 9.05
C GLY A 178 11.42 -36.93 7.61
N GLU A 179 10.52 -36.77 6.64
CA GLU A 179 10.82 -37.00 5.23
C GLU A 179 11.57 -35.78 4.65
N ALA A 180 12.80 -36.02 4.18
CA ALA A 180 13.62 -34.97 3.57
C ALA A 180 13.15 -34.72 2.13
N ILE A 181 12.41 -33.63 1.92
CA ILE A 181 11.92 -33.24 0.60
C ILE A 181 13.05 -32.58 -0.20
N PRO A 182 13.44 -33.11 -1.38
CA PRO A 182 14.44 -32.49 -2.23
C PRO A 182 14.05 -31.05 -2.63
N GLY A 183 14.94 -30.09 -2.37
CA GLY A 183 14.73 -28.68 -2.72
C GLY A 183 14.05 -27.82 -1.65
N VAL A 184 13.73 -28.36 -0.47
CA VAL A 184 13.20 -27.58 0.66
C VAL A 184 14.24 -27.45 1.76
N GLU A 185 14.66 -26.21 2.06
CA GLU A 185 15.47 -25.91 3.23
C GLU A 185 14.55 -25.55 4.39
N ALA A 186 14.54 -26.39 5.43
CA ALA A 186 13.78 -26.12 6.64
C ALA A 186 14.67 -25.41 7.65
N GLN A 187 14.43 -24.12 7.83
CA GLN A 187 14.99 -23.35 8.93
C GLN A 187 14.06 -23.44 10.14
N LEU A 188 14.65 -23.70 11.31
CA LEU A 188 13.93 -23.61 12.58
C LEU A 188 13.53 -22.15 12.79
N GLY A 189 12.27 -21.89 13.13
CA GLY A 189 11.79 -20.53 13.36
C GLY A 189 12.62 -19.84 14.44
N HIS A 190 13.03 -18.59 14.17
CA HIS A 190 13.66 -17.72 15.16
C HIS A 190 12.60 -16.89 15.88
N ASP A 191 12.89 -16.55 17.14
CA ASP A 191 12.03 -15.68 17.92
C ASP A 191 12.19 -14.24 17.44
N GLU A 192 11.10 -13.63 16.97
CA GLU A 192 11.05 -12.21 16.64
C GLU A 192 10.31 -11.44 17.74
N LEU A 193 10.87 -10.30 18.13
CA LEU A 193 10.21 -9.40 19.07
C LEU A 193 9.02 -8.72 18.39
N TYR A 194 7.82 -8.98 18.91
CA TYR A 194 6.61 -8.35 18.44
C TYR A 194 5.85 -7.69 19.60
N LEU A 195 5.58 -6.39 19.46
CA LEU A 195 4.91 -5.58 20.47
C LEU A 195 3.52 -5.18 19.97
N ARG A 196 2.50 -5.40 20.81
CA ARG A 196 1.15 -4.84 20.63
C ARG A 196 0.84 -3.89 21.77
N PRO A 197 0.01 -2.84 21.52
CA PRO A 197 -0.59 -2.08 22.59
C PRO A 197 -1.36 -3.01 23.55
N ALA A 198 -1.26 -2.77 24.85
CA ALA A 198 -2.14 -3.45 25.81
C ALA A 198 -3.59 -3.09 25.48
N ALA A 199 -4.47 -4.10 25.46
CA ALA A 199 -5.91 -3.86 25.31
C ALA A 199 -6.36 -2.96 26.46
N GLN A 200 -6.83 -1.75 26.14
CA GLN A 200 -7.48 -0.90 27.12
C GLN A 200 -8.80 -1.58 27.52
N ALA A 201 -8.89 -1.97 28.80
CA ALA A 201 -10.10 -2.48 29.42
C ALA A 201 -11.06 -1.33 29.75
#